data_AF-A0A1A9FUU3-F1
#
_entry.id   AF-A0A1A9FUU3-F1
#
_cell.length_a   1.000
_cell.length_b   1.000
_cell.length_c   1.000
_cell.angle_alpha   90.00
_cell.angle_beta   90.00
_cell.angle_gamma   90.00
#
_symmetry.space_group_name_H-M   'P 1'
#
loop_
_entity.id
_entity.type
_entity.pdbx_description
1 polymer ?
#
loop_
_entity_poly.entity_id
_entity_poly.type
_entity_poly.pdbx_seq_one_letter_code
_entity_poly.pdbx_strand_id
1 'polypeptide(L)'
;MTWEIALPALVGAGVALLTSAGERLIARFFDHSTQREARYDADLAAIERVTFEVRDLATAYWSHDAEMPRDKITEGAIVGRLTFVSELAEALFKPKEKLLWEMDMFINRLDVSCTFGNFGGQSRKADAGRIREIEIAAYRLAHAALVNRRKL
;
A
#
# COMPACT_ATOMS: atom_id res chain seq x y z
N MET A 1 50.71 -13.44 45.56
CA MET A 1 50.91 -12.14 44.87
C MET A 1 50.26 -12.23 43.49
N THR A 2 48.92 -12.37 43.43
CA THR A 2 48.17 -12.69 42.18
C THR A 2 46.76 -12.07 42.15
N TRP A 3 46.45 -11.13 43.04
CA TRP A 3 45.08 -10.60 43.17
C TRP A 3 44.86 -9.25 42.46
N GLU A 4 45.94 -8.56 42.09
CA GLU A 4 45.86 -7.19 41.55
C GLU A 4 45.63 -7.13 40.02
N ILE A 5 45.72 -8.25 39.30
CA ILE A 5 45.58 -8.30 37.83
C ILE A 5 44.17 -8.78 37.40
N ALA A 6 43.40 -9.42 38.28
CA ALA A 6 42.09 -9.98 37.93
C ALA A 6 40.97 -8.93 37.81
N LEU A 7 41.07 -7.82 38.55
CA LEU A 7 40.05 -6.76 38.59
C LEU A 7 39.97 -5.90 37.31
N PRO A 8 41.09 -5.43 36.71
CA PRO A 8 41.04 -4.65 35.46
C PRO A 8 40.52 -5.46 34.26
N ALA A 9 40.85 -6.76 34.20
CA ALA A 9 40.40 -7.65 33.13
C ALA A 9 38.89 -7.93 33.18
N LEU A 10 38.30 -8.04 34.38
CA LEU A 10 36.86 -8.22 34.58
C LEU A 10 36.05 -6.96 34.25
N VAL A 11 36.57 -5.78 34.58
CA VAL A 11 35.91 -4.50 34.23
C VAL A 11 36.05 -4.19 32.73
N GLY A 12 37.21 -4.47 32.12
CA GLY A 12 37.42 -4.30 30.68
C GLY A 12 36.58 -5.25 29.80
N ALA A 13 36.43 -6.51 30.21
CA ALA A 13 35.59 -7.49 29.51
C ALA A 13 34.08 -7.19 29.68
N GLY A 14 33.65 -6.71 30.85
CA GLY A 14 32.26 -6.33 31.11
C GLY A 14 31.80 -5.13 30.27
N VAL A 15 32.64 -4.12 30.10
CA VAL A 15 32.34 -2.94 29.26
C VAL A 15 32.31 -3.31 27.78
N ALA A 16 33.25 -4.15 27.29
CA ALA A 16 33.28 -4.59 25.90
C ALA A 16 32.11 -5.52 25.52
N LEU A 17 31.63 -6.37 26.45
CA LEU A 17 30.44 -7.20 26.25
C LEU A 17 29.16 -6.37 26.26
N LEU A 18 29.06 -5.34 27.10
CA LEU A 18 27.91 -4.43 27.14
C LEU A 18 27.84 -3.52 25.91
N THR A 19 28.97 -3.00 25.43
CA THR A 19 29.00 -2.21 24.18
C THR A 19 28.71 -3.08 22.97
N SER A 20 29.32 -4.26 22.83
CA SER A 20 29.07 -5.15 21.68
C SER A 20 27.67 -5.78 21.68
N ALA A 21 27.09 -6.10 22.85
CA ALA A 21 25.70 -6.56 22.95
C ALA A 21 24.70 -5.42 22.72
N GLY A 22 24.99 -4.22 23.24
CA GLY A 22 24.20 -3.01 23.03
C GLY A 22 24.18 -2.56 21.56
N GLU A 23 25.35 -2.54 20.91
CA GLU A 23 25.48 -2.25 19.48
C GLU A 23 24.72 -3.25 18.63
N ARG A 24 24.77 -4.56 18.95
CA ARG A 24 23.99 -5.57 18.23
C ARG A 24 22.49 -5.44 18.45
N LEU A 25 22.05 -5.05 19.64
CA LEU A 25 20.64 -4.80 19.94
C LEU A 25 20.14 -3.57 19.20
N ILE A 26 20.89 -2.47 19.26
CA ILE A 26 20.60 -1.23 18.54
C ILE A 26 20.61 -1.50 17.03
N ALA A 27 21.63 -2.17 16.49
CA ALA A 27 21.70 -2.52 15.08
C ALA A 27 20.52 -3.40 14.64
N ARG A 28 20.12 -4.39 15.44
CA ARG A 28 18.92 -5.21 15.15
C ARG A 28 17.63 -4.41 15.20
N PHE A 29 17.50 -3.48 16.16
CA PHE A 29 16.33 -2.59 16.23
C PHE A 29 16.28 -1.62 15.04
N PHE A 30 17.43 -1.05 14.66
CA PHE A 30 17.55 -0.17 13.49
C PHE A 30 17.33 -0.92 12.17
N ASP A 31 17.86 -2.13 12.03
CA ASP A 31 17.59 -2.98 10.86
C ASP A 31 16.11 -3.31 10.77
N HIS A 32 15.46 -3.63 11.90
CA HIS A 32 14.04 -3.95 11.93
C HIS A 32 13.15 -2.73 11.65
N SER A 33 13.50 -1.55 12.16
CA SER A 33 12.76 -0.31 11.83
C SER A 33 12.94 0.08 10.37
N THR A 34 14.16 -0.01 9.84
CA THR A 34 14.49 0.32 8.44
C THR A 34 13.76 -0.63 7.48
N GLN A 35 13.75 -1.94 7.76
CA GLN A 35 13.01 -2.91 6.96
C GLN A 35 11.50 -2.67 6.98
N ARG A 36 10.95 -2.25 8.11
CA ARG A 36 9.52 -1.94 8.24
C ARG A 36 9.14 -0.68 7.46
N GLU A 37 9.94 0.38 7.55
CA GLU A 37 9.71 1.61 6.78
C GLU A 37 9.82 1.35 5.27
N ALA A 38 10.87 0.62 4.84
CA ALA A 38 11.03 0.25 3.44
C ALA A 38 9.85 -0.55 2.90
N ARG A 39 9.29 -1.46 3.72
CA ARG A 39 8.08 -2.21 3.35
C ARG A 39 6.86 -1.31 3.22
N TYR A 40 6.65 -0.38 4.15
CA TYR A 40 5.53 0.56 4.07
C TYR A 40 5.60 1.46 2.85
N ASP A 41 6.79 1.91 2.48
CA ASP A 41 6.97 2.75 1.31
C ASP A 41 6.79 1.94 0.01
N ALA A 42 7.21 0.67 0.00
CA ALA A 42 6.95 -0.25 -1.10
C ALA A 42 5.45 -0.56 -1.26
N ASP A 43 4.74 -0.83 -0.17
CA ASP A 43 3.29 -1.08 -0.18
C ASP A 43 2.53 0.18 -0.66
N LEU A 44 2.96 1.36 -0.24
CA LEU A 44 2.39 2.63 -0.67
C LEU A 44 2.61 2.91 -2.16
N ALA A 45 3.82 2.67 -2.66
CA ALA A 45 4.13 2.77 -4.09
C ALA A 45 3.32 1.75 -4.91
N ALA A 46 3.08 0.55 -4.38
CA ALA A 46 2.24 -0.45 -5.01
C ALA A 46 0.76 -0.01 -5.05
N ILE A 47 0.22 0.56 -3.97
CA ILE A 47 -1.14 1.14 -3.93
C ILE A 47 -1.27 2.22 -5.01
N GLU A 48 -0.35 3.17 -5.07
CA GLU A 48 -0.38 4.25 -6.06
C GLU A 48 -0.32 3.71 -7.49
N ARG A 49 0.68 2.87 -7.79
CA ARG A 49 0.86 2.29 -9.12
C ARG A 49 -0.38 1.51 -9.57
N VAL A 50 -0.88 0.62 -8.74
CA VAL A 50 -2.04 -0.22 -9.12
C VAL A 50 -3.32 0.60 -9.19
N THR A 51 -3.48 1.64 -8.37
CA THR A 51 -4.58 2.60 -8.50
C THR A 51 -4.61 3.25 -9.88
N PHE A 52 -3.45 3.68 -10.39
CA PHE A 52 -3.37 4.27 -11.73
C PHE A 52 -3.48 3.24 -12.85
N GLU A 53 -3.05 1.99 -12.66
CA GLU A 53 -3.35 0.91 -13.60
C GLU A 53 -4.87 0.65 -13.70
N VAL A 54 -5.58 0.65 -12.56
CA VAL A 54 -7.05 0.55 -12.54
C VAL A 54 -7.69 1.72 -13.29
N ARG A 55 -7.22 2.95 -13.03
CA ARG A 55 -7.68 4.15 -13.75
C ARG A 55 -7.54 3.96 -15.26
N ASP A 56 -6.37 3.57 -15.73
CA ASP A 56 -6.08 3.47 -17.16
C ASP A 56 -6.94 2.39 -17.83
N LEU A 57 -7.10 1.24 -17.18
CA LEU A 57 -7.96 0.17 -17.68
C LEU A 57 -9.44 0.57 -17.70
N ALA A 58 -9.93 1.17 -16.62
CA ALA A 58 -11.32 1.55 -16.50
C ALA A 58 -11.68 2.71 -17.43
N THR A 59 -10.80 3.70 -17.60
CA THR A 59 -11.01 4.79 -18.56
C THR A 59 -11.03 4.26 -20.00
N ALA A 60 -10.11 3.35 -20.35
CA ALA A 60 -10.14 2.68 -21.66
C ALA A 60 -11.45 1.89 -21.86
N TYR A 61 -11.89 1.12 -20.86
CA TYR A 61 -13.15 0.38 -20.89
C TYR A 61 -14.36 1.28 -21.15
N TRP A 62 -14.46 2.41 -20.43
CA TRP A 62 -15.59 3.34 -20.55
C TRP A 62 -15.48 4.31 -21.72
N SER A 63 -14.38 4.31 -22.48
CA SER A 63 -14.16 5.24 -23.61
C SER A 63 -14.80 4.84 -24.93
N HIS A 64 -15.20 3.58 -25.08
CA HIS A 64 -15.84 3.05 -26.30
C HIS A 64 -17.07 2.24 -25.94
N ASP A 65 -17.94 1.95 -26.90
CA ASP A 65 -19.04 1.00 -26.71
C ASP A 65 -18.52 -0.42 -26.43
N ALA A 66 -19.40 -1.31 -25.93
CA ALA A 66 -19.03 -2.67 -25.57
C ALA A 66 -18.34 -3.45 -26.70
N GLU A 67 -17.15 -4.01 -26.42
CA GLU A 67 -16.36 -4.81 -27.38
C GLU A 67 -16.06 -6.20 -26.79
N MET A 68 -17.00 -7.12 -26.95
CA MET A 68 -16.83 -8.52 -26.54
C MET A 68 -15.90 -9.27 -27.52
N PRO A 69 -14.97 -10.12 -27.06
CA PRO A 69 -14.75 -10.58 -25.68
C PRO A 69 -13.70 -9.78 -24.87
N ARG A 70 -13.03 -8.81 -25.51
CA ARG A 70 -11.95 -8.01 -24.90
C ARG A 70 -12.35 -7.36 -23.58
N ASP A 71 -13.59 -6.89 -23.51
CA ASP A 71 -14.17 -6.28 -22.32
C ASP A 71 -14.22 -7.22 -21.11
N LYS A 72 -14.44 -8.54 -21.29
CA LYS A 72 -14.45 -9.50 -20.17
C LYS A 72 -13.09 -9.68 -19.51
N ILE A 73 -12.02 -9.66 -20.30
CA ILE A 73 -10.64 -9.71 -19.78
C ILE A 73 -10.36 -8.42 -18.99
N THR A 74 -10.78 -7.28 -19.54
CA THR A 74 -10.59 -5.96 -18.92
C THR A 74 -11.38 -5.85 -17.61
N GLU A 75 -12.61 -6.36 -17.56
CA GLU A 75 -13.44 -6.41 -16.36
C GLU A 75 -12.77 -7.19 -15.23
N GLY A 76 -12.30 -8.41 -15.51
CA GLY A 76 -11.58 -9.22 -14.52
C GLY A 76 -10.29 -8.55 -14.05
N ALA A 77 -9.58 -7.89 -14.97
CA ALA A 77 -8.35 -7.15 -14.69
C ALA A 77 -8.57 -5.91 -13.81
N ILE A 78 -9.70 -5.22 -13.95
CA ILE A 78 -10.12 -4.10 -13.10
C ILE A 78 -10.45 -4.61 -11.69
N VAL A 79 -11.34 -5.60 -11.59
CA VAL A 79 -11.80 -6.13 -10.30
C VAL A 79 -10.65 -6.72 -9.50
N GLY A 80 -9.80 -7.55 -10.13
CA GLY A 80 -8.67 -8.17 -9.43
C GLY A 80 -7.66 -7.15 -8.88
N ARG A 81 -7.42 -6.05 -9.61
CA ARG A 81 -6.53 -4.97 -9.14
C ARG A 81 -7.15 -4.15 -8.02
N LEU A 82 -8.46 -3.88 -8.07
CA LEU A 82 -9.17 -3.24 -6.96
C LEU A 82 -9.07 -4.07 -5.68
N THR A 83 -9.28 -5.39 -5.78
CA THR A 83 -9.09 -6.32 -4.64
C THR A 83 -7.67 -6.25 -4.09
N PHE A 84 -6.66 -6.27 -4.96
CA PHE A 84 -5.26 -6.17 -4.54
C PHE A 84 -4.95 -4.86 -3.80
N VAL A 85 -5.51 -3.73 -4.26
CA VAL A 85 -5.37 -2.44 -3.55
C VAL A 85 -6.01 -2.49 -2.16
N SER A 86 -7.19 -3.11 -2.02
CA SER A 86 -7.82 -3.33 -0.72
C SER A 86 -6.96 -4.17 0.23
N GLU A 87 -6.38 -5.27 -0.26
CA GLU A 87 -5.51 -6.13 0.55
C GLU A 87 -4.26 -5.39 1.04
N LEU A 88 -3.63 -4.59 0.18
CA LEU A 88 -2.49 -3.75 0.58
C LEU A 88 -2.89 -2.69 1.60
N ALA A 89 -4.04 -2.04 1.41
CA ALA A 89 -4.55 -1.06 2.37
C ALA A 89 -4.85 -1.70 3.72
N GLU A 90 -5.47 -2.88 3.75
CA GLU A 90 -5.68 -3.62 4.99
C GLU A 90 -4.33 -3.92 5.66
N ALA A 91 -3.37 -4.51 4.94
CA ALA A 91 -2.06 -4.84 5.49
C ALA A 91 -1.33 -3.63 6.08
N LEU A 92 -1.40 -2.48 5.40
CA LEU A 92 -0.69 -1.26 5.77
C LEU A 92 -1.36 -0.51 6.92
N PHE A 93 -2.70 -0.41 6.93
CA PHE A 93 -3.44 0.45 7.85
C PHE A 93 -4.19 -0.29 8.97
N LYS A 94 -4.21 -1.63 8.99
CA LYS A 94 -4.85 -2.45 10.05
C LYS A 94 -4.51 -2.07 11.49
N PRO A 95 -3.26 -1.66 11.84
CA PRO A 95 -2.96 -1.21 13.19
C PRO A 95 -3.69 0.08 13.62
N LYS A 96 -4.25 0.83 12.67
CA LYS A 96 -4.92 2.11 12.86
C LYS A 96 -6.31 2.07 12.18
N GLU A 97 -7.28 1.46 12.84
CA GLU A 97 -8.64 1.22 12.31
C GLU A 97 -9.28 2.45 11.65
N LYS A 98 -9.14 3.64 12.25
CA LYS A 98 -9.64 4.89 11.66
C LYS A 98 -9.02 5.19 10.29
N LEU A 99 -7.72 4.96 10.13
CA LEU A 99 -7.03 5.19 8.86
C LEU A 99 -7.44 4.15 7.82
N LEU A 100 -7.61 2.89 8.24
CA LEU A 100 -8.11 1.83 7.37
C LEU A 100 -9.52 2.17 6.86
N TRP A 101 -10.42 2.58 7.75
CA TRP A 101 -11.77 3.00 7.37
C TRP A 101 -11.77 4.18 6.38
N GLU A 102 -10.91 5.19 6.60
CA GLU A 102 -10.73 6.28 5.64
C GLU A 102 -10.25 5.77 4.27
N MET A 103 -9.30 4.83 4.25
CA MET A 103 -8.82 4.22 3.00
C MET A 103 -9.92 3.43 2.29
N ASP A 104 -10.67 2.60 3.01
CA ASP A 104 -11.77 1.80 2.46
C ASP A 104 -12.84 2.68 1.81
N MET A 105 -13.13 3.86 2.37
CA MET A 105 -14.03 4.82 1.74
C MET A 105 -13.53 5.29 0.36
N PHE A 106 -12.24 5.58 0.22
CA PHE A 106 -11.67 6.02 -1.06
C PHE A 106 -11.57 4.87 -2.07
N ILE A 107 -11.22 3.67 -1.59
CA ILE A 107 -11.18 2.46 -2.42
C ILE A 107 -12.58 2.13 -2.94
N ASN A 108 -13.60 2.12 -2.07
CA ASN A 108 -14.98 1.89 -2.46
C ASN A 108 -15.48 2.97 -3.44
N ARG A 109 -15.06 4.23 -3.28
CA ARG A 109 -15.40 5.27 -4.25
C ARG A 109 -14.80 5.00 -5.63
N LEU A 110 -13.54 4.55 -5.70
CA LEU A 110 -12.91 4.16 -6.96
C LEU A 110 -13.59 2.93 -7.58
N ASP A 111 -13.86 1.91 -6.76
CA ASP A 111 -14.56 0.70 -7.20
C ASP A 111 -15.91 1.06 -7.83
N VAL A 112 -16.77 1.78 -7.10
CA VAL A 112 -18.09 2.22 -7.60
C VAL A 112 -17.96 3.01 -8.91
N SER A 113 -17.01 3.94 -9.03
CA SER A 113 -16.80 4.68 -10.28
C SER A 113 -16.38 3.77 -11.45
N CYS A 114 -15.68 2.67 -11.18
CA CYS A 114 -15.25 1.72 -12.21
C CYS A 114 -16.36 0.71 -12.58
N THR A 115 -17.12 0.21 -11.60
CA THR A 115 -17.92 -1.01 -11.72
C THR A 115 -19.43 -0.81 -11.63
N PHE A 116 -19.92 0.40 -11.30
CA PHE A 116 -21.36 0.63 -11.18
C PHE A 116 -22.09 0.71 -12.55
N GLY A 117 -23.41 0.50 -12.53
CA GLY A 117 -24.28 0.63 -13.70
C GLY A 117 -24.21 -0.58 -14.64
N ASN A 118 -24.01 -0.34 -15.93
CA ASN A 118 -23.98 -1.40 -16.96
C ASN A 118 -22.58 -2.02 -17.16
N PHE A 119 -21.76 -2.05 -16.11
CA PHE A 119 -20.48 -2.74 -16.13
C PHE A 119 -20.70 -4.23 -16.40
N GLY A 120 -19.92 -4.82 -17.30
CA GLY A 120 -20.16 -6.19 -17.74
C GLY A 120 -21.24 -6.37 -18.80
N GLY A 121 -22.00 -5.32 -19.10
CA GLY A 121 -23.17 -5.37 -19.98
C GLY A 121 -22.83 -5.24 -21.46
N GLN A 122 -23.46 -6.06 -22.29
CA GLN A 122 -23.30 -6.02 -23.76
C GLN A 122 -23.90 -4.75 -24.40
N SER A 123 -24.82 -4.08 -23.71
CA SER A 123 -25.44 -2.82 -24.15
C SER A 123 -24.74 -1.58 -23.60
N ARG A 124 -23.56 -1.74 -22.97
CA ARG A 124 -22.79 -0.64 -22.40
C ARG A 124 -22.35 0.32 -23.51
N LYS A 125 -22.49 1.63 -23.23
CA LYS A 125 -22.05 2.72 -24.09
C LYS A 125 -20.85 3.43 -23.50
N ALA A 126 -20.11 4.12 -24.36
CA ALA A 126 -19.08 5.05 -23.89
C ALA A 126 -19.69 6.09 -22.93
N ASP A 127 -18.98 6.41 -21.85
CA ASP A 127 -19.44 7.33 -20.80
C ASP A 127 -18.31 8.25 -20.34
N ALA A 128 -18.27 9.45 -20.92
CA ALA A 128 -17.28 10.49 -20.58
C ALA A 128 -17.44 11.01 -19.14
N GLY A 129 -18.66 11.01 -18.59
CA GLY A 129 -18.90 11.39 -17.20
C GLY A 129 -18.21 10.42 -16.25
N ARG A 130 -18.29 9.12 -16.57
CA ARG A 130 -17.62 8.07 -15.79
C ARG A 130 -16.11 8.18 -15.80
N ILE A 131 -15.53 8.44 -16.97
CA ILE A 131 -14.08 8.63 -17.11
C ILE A 131 -13.58 9.72 -16.14
N ARG A 132 -14.28 10.86 -16.09
CA ARG A 132 -13.96 11.94 -15.16
C ARG A 132 -14.07 11.50 -13.69
N GLU A 133 -15.10 10.74 -13.33
CA GLU A 133 -15.29 10.24 -11.97
C GLU A 133 -14.17 9.27 -11.56
N ILE A 134 -13.78 8.36 -12.46
CA ILE A 134 -12.67 7.42 -12.27
C ILE A 134 -11.37 8.18 -12.01
N GLU A 135 -11.05 9.19 -12.84
CA GLU A 135 -9.85 10.00 -12.63
C GLU A 135 -9.84 10.68 -11.27
N ILE A 136 -10.92 11.37 -10.91
CA ILE A 136 -11.04 12.05 -9.62
C ILE A 136 -10.89 11.06 -8.45
N ALA A 137 -11.52 9.89 -8.53
CA ALA A 137 -11.45 8.87 -7.49
C ALA A 137 -10.03 8.31 -7.34
N ALA A 138 -9.34 8.02 -8.45
CA ALA A 138 -7.97 7.50 -8.45
C ALA A 138 -6.98 8.49 -7.80
N TYR A 139 -6.99 9.76 -8.21
CA TYR A 139 -6.12 10.78 -7.60
C TYR A 139 -6.43 11.01 -6.12
N ARG A 140 -7.71 10.96 -5.72
CA ARG A 140 -8.10 11.07 -4.31
C ARG A 140 -7.58 9.91 -3.48
N LEU A 141 -7.67 8.69 -3.99
CA LEU A 141 -7.16 7.49 -3.31
C LEU A 141 -5.63 7.56 -3.15
N ALA A 142 -4.89 7.85 -4.22
CA ALA A 142 -3.44 7.99 -4.16
C ALA A 142 -3.02 9.08 -3.15
N HIS A 143 -3.68 10.24 -3.19
CA HIS A 143 -3.44 11.31 -2.23
C HIS A 143 -3.75 10.90 -0.79
N ALA A 144 -4.89 10.23 -0.56
CA ALA A 144 -5.28 9.76 0.77
C ALA A 144 -4.26 8.76 1.34
N ALA A 145 -3.76 7.84 0.51
CA ALA A 145 -2.72 6.89 0.90
C ALA A 145 -1.45 7.62 1.38
N LEU A 146 -0.97 8.60 0.62
CA LEU A 146 0.20 9.42 0.97
C LEU A 146 -0.02 10.23 2.26
N VAL A 147 -1.20 10.81 2.43
CA VAL A 147 -1.54 11.59 3.64
C VAL A 147 -1.63 10.69 4.87
N ASN A 148 -2.25 9.51 4.75
CA ASN A 148 -2.42 8.58 5.86
C ASN A 148 -1.11 7.89 6.23
N ARG A 149 -0.18 7.69 5.30
CA ARG A 149 1.18 7.20 5.59
C ARG A 149 1.92 8.06 6.61
N ARG A 150 1.70 9.38 6.61
CA ARG A 150 2.33 10.32 7.57
C ARG A 150 1.81 10.17 9.00
N LYS A 151 0.74 9.41 9.18
CA LYS A 151 0.06 9.17 10.47
C LYS A 151 0.30 7.74 11.00
N LEU A 152 1.02 6.90 10.23
CA LEU A 152 1.45 5.56 10.61
C LEU A 152 2.73 5.64 11.45
#